data_AF-A0A328TW59-F1
#
_entry.id   AF-A0A328TW59-F1
#
_cell.length_a   1.000
_cell.length_b   1.000
_cell.length_c   1.000
_cell.angle_alpha   90.00
_cell.angle_beta   90.00
_cell.angle_gamma   90.00
#
_symmetry.space_group_name_H-M   'P 1'
#
loop_
_entity.id
_entity.type
_entity.pdbx_description
1 polymer ?
#
loop_
_entity_poly.entity_id
_entity_poly.type
_entity_poly.pdbx_seq_one_letter_code
_entity_poly.pdbx_strand_id
1 'polypeptide(L)' 'MATSTALRNKIIAAMGGGAIAIAAAIIPSLEGVEHKPYQDVVGVWTVCYGHTGADIIKSKTYTEAECQALLNKDLREVAN' A
#
# COMPACT_ATOMS: atom_id res chain seq x y z
N MET A 1 15.10 8.90 -10.29
CA MET A 1 13.67 8.75 -10.59
C MET A 1 13.04 10.14 -10.67
N ALA A 2 12.53 10.54 -11.83
CA ALA A 2 11.72 11.76 -11.91
C ALA A 2 10.33 11.43 -11.36
N THR A 3 9.97 12.01 -10.21
CA THR A 3 8.59 11.92 -9.71
C THR A 3 7.65 12.58 -10.72
N SER A 4 6.59 11.88 -11.13
CA SER A 4 5.60 12.43 -12.04
C SER A 4 4.91 13.64 -11.42
N THR A 5 4.45 14.58 -12.25
CA THR A 5 3.70 15.76 -11.78
C THR A 5 2.49 15.35 -10.93
N ALA A 6 1.83 14.25 -11.31
CA ALA A 6 0.71 13.69 -10.55
C ALA A 6 1.12 13.21 -9.15
N LEU A 7 2.24 12.49 -9.02
CA LEU A 7 2.73 12.03 -7.71
C LEU A 7 3.16 13.21 -6.84
N ARG A 8 3.84 14.21 -7.42
CA ARG A 8 4.23 15.45 -6.70
C ARG A 8 3.02 16.16 -6.13
N ASN A 9 1.95 16.30 -6.91
CA ASN A 9 0.72 16.95 -6.46
C ASN A 9 0.03 16.16 -5.34
N LYS A 10 0.01 14.82 -5.42
CA LYS A 10 -0.53 13.96 -4.34
C LYS A 10 0.26 14.13 -3.04
N ILE A 11 1.59 14.19 -3.11
CA ILE A 11 2.45 14.42 -1.93
C ILE A 11 2.16 15.78 -1.32
N ILE A 12 2.12 16.86 -2.13
CA ILE A 12 1.84 18.22 -1.65
C ILE A 12 0.47 18.26 -0.96
N ALA A 13 -0.55 17.64 -1.53
CA ALA A 13 -1.87 17.56 -0.91
C ALA A 13 -1.87 16.77 0.41
N ALA A 14 -1.01 15.76 0.55
CA ALA A 14 -0.92 14.93 1.74
C ALA A 14 -0.08 15.55 2.88
N MET A 15 0.69 16.62 2.62
CA MET A 15 1.60 17.22 3.62
C MET A 15 0.89 17.65 4.91
N GLY A 16 -0.36 18.13 4.82
CA GLY A 16 -1.15 18.52 5.99
C GLY A 16 -1.52 17.37 6.94
N GLY A 17 -1.44 16.11 6.47
CA GLY A 17 -1.74 14.90 7.25
C GLY A 17 -0.52 14.25 7.90
N GLY A 18 0.65 14.86 7.83
CA GLY A 18 1.89 14.35 8.43
C GLY A 18 2.51 13.16 7.70
N ALA A 19 3.48 12.51 8.35
CA ALA A 19 4.31 11.47 7.72
C ALA A 19 3.49 10.26 7.21
N ILE A 20 2.46 9.85 7.95
CA ILE A 20 1.57 8.73 7.56
C ILE A 20 0.85 9.04 6.24
N ALA A 21 0.29 10.24 6.09
CA ALA A 21 -0.43 10.63 4.88
C ALA A 21 0.52 10.73 3.67
N ILE A 22 1.74 11.22 3.88
CA ILE A 22 2.77 11.26 2.83
C ILE A 22 3.15 9.83 2.41
N ALA A 23 3.34 8.91 3.36
CA ALA A 23 3.63 7.51 3.07
C ALA A 23 2.50 6.85 2.25
N ALA A 24 1.25 7.07 2.64
CA ALA A 24 0.07 6.57 1.90
C ALA A 24 0.00 7.09 0.46
N ALA A 25 0.53 8.30 0.18
CA ALA A 25 0.57 8.87 -1.17
C ALA A 25 1.72 8.30 -2.04
N ILE A 26 2.83 7.88 -1.42
CA ILE A 26 4.05 7.44 -2.13
C ILE A 26 4.03 5.94 -2.39
N ILE A 27 3.67 5.12 -1.39
CA ILE A 27 3.77 3.66 -1.42
C ILE A 27 3.11 3.04 -2.67
N PRO A 28 1.86 3.40 -3.04
CA PRO A 28 1.22 2.83 -4.23
C PRO A 28 1.99 3.06 -5.54
N SER A 29 2.76 4.15 -5.61
CA SER A 29 3.56 4.47 -6.80
C SER A 29 4.90 3.73 -6.85
N LEU A 30 5.41 3.26 -5.70
CA LEU A 30 6.69 2.56 -5.61
C LEU A 30 6.51 1.05 -5.66
N GLU A 31 5.56 0.53 -4.89
CA GLU A 31 5.34 -0.90 -4.71
C GLU A 31 4.48 -1.51 -5.83
N GLY A 32 3.64 -0.70 -6.49
CA GLY A 32 2.58 -1.21 -7.34
C GLY A 32 1.47 -1.89 -6.54
N VAL A 33 0.54 -2.55 -7.23
CA VAL A 33 -0.61 -3.21 -6.59
C VAL A 33 -0.89 -4.56 -7.26
N GLU A 34 -1.10 -5.59 -6.45
CA GLU A 34 -1.57 -6.90 -6.91
C GLU A 34 -2.81 -7.32 -6.11
N HIS A 35 -3.97 -7.34 -6.77
CA HIS A 35 -5.25 -7.60 -6.10
C HIS A 35 -5.46 -9.09 -5.76
N LYS A 36 -4.70 -10.00 -6.36
CA LYS A 36 -4.78 -11.44 -6.08
C LYS A 36 -3.61 -11.86 -5.18
N PRO A 37 -3.86 -12.51 -4.04
CA PRO A 37 -2.80 -13.02 -3.20
C PRO A 37 -1.83 -13.92 -3.96
N TYR A 38 -0.54 -13.70 -3.77
CA TYR A 38 0.53 -14.47 -4.36
C TYR A 38 1.58 -14.83 -3.30
N GLN A 39 2.41 -15.83 -3.60
CA GLN A 39 3.61 -16.08 -2.80
C GLN A 39 4.77 -15.31 -3.42
N ASP A 40 5.45 -14.51 -2.61
CA ASP A 40 6.65 -13.81 -3.04
C ASP A 40 7.84 -14.77 -3.26
N VAL A 41 9.00 -14.21 -3.60
CA VAL A 41 10.22 -14.98 -3.91
C VAL A 41 10.76 -15.80 -2.72
N VAL A 42 10.30 -15.54 -1.50
CA VAL A 42 10.67 -16.28 -0.28
C VAL A 42 9.51 -17.12 0.27
N GLY A 43 8.38 -17.21 -0.43
CA GLY A 43 7.25 -18.07 -0.09
C GLY A 43 6.23 -17.45 0.87
N VAL A 44 6.33 -16.15 1.17
CA VAL A 44 5.39 -15.43 2.04
C VAL A 44 4.16 -15.01 1.25
N TRP A 45 2.98 -15.15 1.84
CA TRP A 45 1.72 -14.70 1.22
C TRP A 45 1.64 -13.18 1.27
N THR A 46 1.44 -12.57 0.10
CA THR A 46 1.46 -11.12 -0.11
C THR A 46 0.28 -10.69 -0.99
N VAL A 47 -0.29 -9.51 -0.74
CA VAL A 47 -1.37 -8.92 -1.55
C VAL A 47 -1.32 -7.38 -1.50
N CYS A 48 -2.03 -6.72 -2.41
CA CYS A 48 -2.18 -5.27 -2.47
C CYS A 48 -0.82 -4.55 -2.61
N TYR A 49 -0.55 -3.53 -1.80
CA TYR A 49 0.70 -2.77 -1.82
C TYR A 49 1.76 -3.41 -0.91
N GLY A 50 1.96 -4.73 -1.04
CA GLY A 50 2.94 -5.48 -0.24
C GLY A 50 2.47 -5.90 1.16
N HIS A 51 1.15 -5.94 1.41
CA HIS A 51 0.61 -6.41 2.69
C HIS A 51 0.90 -7.91 2.89
N THR A 52 1.43 -8.26 4.07
CA THR A 52 1.69 -9.64 4.49
C THR A 52 1.00 -9.90 5.83
N GLY A 53 0.47 -11.11 6.03
CA GLY A 53 -0.27 -11.41 7.26
C GLY A 53 -1.08 -12.70 7.20
N ALA A 54 -1.47 -13.20 8.37
CA ALA A 54 -2.34 -14.37 8.49
C ALA A 54 -3.80 -14.08 8.07
N ASP A 55 -4.17 -12.81 7.94
CA ASP A 55 -5.48 -12.32 7.54
C ASP A 55 -5.70 -12.29 6.01
N ILE A 56 -4.72 -12.73 5.22
CA ILE A 56 -4.83 -12.84 3.77
C ILE A 56 -5.70 -14.03 3.36
N ILE A 57 -6.74 -13.76 2.56
CA ILE A 57 -7.66 -14.77 2.03
C ILE A 57 -7.21 -15.19 0.63
N LYS A 58 -6.52 -16.33 0.53
CA LYS A 58 -5.84 -16.81 -0.69
C LYS A 58 -6.72 -16.94 -1.94
N SER A 59 -8.02 -17.20 -1.78
CA SER A 59 -8.97 -17.36 -2.88
C SER A 59 -9.70 -16.07 -3.27
N LYS A 60 -9.38 -14.94 -2.64
CA LYS A 60 -10.06 -13.66 -2.84
C LYS A 60 -9.33 -12.81 -3.86
N THR A 61 -10.08 -12.08 -4.69
CA THR A 61 -9.56 -10.91 -5.40
C THR A 61 -9.99 -9.68 -4.62
N TYR A 62 -9.02 -8.93 -4.11
CA TYR A 62 -9.27 -7.74 -3.30
C TYR A 62 -9.69 -6.57 -4.20
N THR A 63 -10.55 -5.71 -3.68
CA THR A 63 -10.88 -4.44 -4.35
C THR A 63 -9.85 -3.38 -4.02
N GLU A 64 -9.79 -2.31 -4.82
CA GLU A 64 -8.91 -1.17 -4.54
C GLU A 64 -9.16 -0.56 -3.16
N ALA A 65 -10.43 -0.47 -2.74
CA ALA A 65 -10.81 0.05 -1.43
C ALA A 65 -10.30 -0.85 -0.28
N GLU A 66 -10.33 -2.17 -0.46
CA GLU A 66 -9.78 -3.11 0.51
C GLU A 66 -8.26 -3.01 0.59
N CYS A 67 -7.58 -2.86 -0.55
CA CYS A 67 -6.14 -2.64 -0.59
C CYS A 67 -5.73 -1.33 0.11
N GLN A 68 -6.50 -0.26 -0.07
CA GLN A 68 -6.28 1.00 0.66
C GLN A 68 -6.54 0.85 2.16
N ALA A 69 -7.54 0.06 2.56
CA ALA A 69 -7.80 -0.21 3.97
C ALA A 69 -6.65 -0.98 4.63
N LEU A 70 -6.07 -1.97 3.93
CA LEU A 70 -4.89 -2.70 4.37
C LEU A 70 -3.66 -1.78 4.48
N LEU A 71 -3.38 -0.96 3.46
CA LEU A 71 -2.27 0.01 3.52
C LEU A 71 -2.39 0.95 4.73
N ASN A 72 -3.60 1.48 4.98
CA ASN A 72 -3.83 2.35 6.12
C ASN A 72 -3.69 1.62 7.46
N LYS A 73 -4.00 0.32 7.52
CA LYS A 73 -3.79 -0.52 8.71
C LYS A 73 -2.29 -0.69 8.96
N ASP A 74 -1.54 -1.09 7.94
CA ASP A 74 -0.10 -1.33 8.05
C ASP A 74 0.66 -0.05 8.42
N LEU A 75 0.29 1.09 7.83
CA LEU A 75 0.89 2.38 8.17
C LEU A 75 0.62 2.82 9.60
N ARG A 76 -0.55 2.49 10.17
CA ARG A 76 -0.84 2.77 11.57
C ARG A 76 -0.04 1.86 12.50
N GLU A 77 0.19 0.62 12.12
CA GLU A 77 1.02 -0.31 12.89
C GLU A 77 2.47 0.19 12.98
N VAL A 78 3.03 0.69 11.87
CA VAL A 78 4.39 1.27 11.83
C VAL A 78 4.50 2.58 12.61
N ALA A 79 3.42 3.33 12.74
CA ALA A 79 3.42 4.62 13.44
C ALA A 79 3.31 4.53 14.97
N ASN A 80 3.08 3.32 15.52
CA ASN A 80 3.02 3.05 16.96
C ASN A 80 4.39 2.62 17.51
#